data_AF-K0JIN5-F1
#
_entry.id   AF-K0JIN5-F1
#
_cell.length_a   1.000
_cell.length_b   1.000
_cell.length_c   1.000
_cell.angle_alpha   90.00
_cell.angle_beta   90.00
_cell.angle_gamma   90.00
#
_symmetry.space_group_name_H-M   'P 1'
#
loop_
_entity.id
_entity.type
_entity.pdbx_description
1 polymer ?
#
loop_
_entity_poly.entity_id
_entity_poly.type
_entity_poly.pdbx_seq_one_letter_code
_entity_poly.pdbx_strand_id
1 'polypeptide(L)'
;MAELEKFSALYGSIDYPADLLTTPFEVLEYRTRLGLTASEFEFICWIFHLVNKDFHEIRDKDISRRCTRQRKSLQAKGYLKIKIARTYKDKRCIKVGLVYDFTNLKNRIEELKEEDKKLQNLEAPVTVVYDEPSLFNEDIDEKSIYPAKLLTDDKEIEEIKLQNEFLEKFNRLHKLLLNFEINYTKSGLYKKHLLDAFDKRNNNNIDEVLNTVKKSFFKLPIEERKSLRIQDLVKYALLETQEPIQNNNKNKIGAANMSIPKGLDKLNYLLKILEEGGNIDEAYAQIANCS
;
A
#
# COMPACT_ATOMS: atom_id res chain seq x y z
N MET A 1 -16.34 38.68 -18.15
CA MET A 1 -17.53 39.50 -17.81
C MET A 1 -18.63 38.59 -17.28
N ALA A 2 -19.27 37.75 -18.10
CA ALA A 2 -20.38 36.87 -17.66
C ALA A 2 -20.06 35.92 -16.49
N GLU A 3 -18.86 35.33 -16.42
CA GLU A 3 -18.48 34.42 -15.33
C GLU A 3 -18.23 35.14 -13.99
N LEU A 4 -17.60 36.32 -14.07
CA LEU A 4 -17.30 37.17 -12.90
C LEU A 4 -18.58 37.79 -12.35
N GLU A 5 -19.54 38.13 -13.22
CA GLU A 5 -20.88 38.59 -12.85
C GLU A 5 -21.68 37.48 -12.16
N LYS A 6 -21.66 36.24 -12.69
CA LYS A 6 -22.28 35.07 -12.03
C LYS A 6 -21.70 34.81 -10.65
N PHE A 7 -20.38 34.87 -10.51
CA PHE A 7 -19.74 34.69 -9.21
C PHE A 7 -20.01 35.87 -8.26
N SER A 8 -20.01 37.10 -8.79
CA SER A 8 -20.30 38.29 -7.98
C SER A 8 -21.76 38.29 -7.49
N ALA A 9 -22.68 37.70 -8.24
CA ALA A 9 -24.06 37.48 -7.78
C ALA A 9 -24.13 36.47 -6.62
N LEU A 10 -23.23 35.48 -6.56
CA LEU A 10 -23.19 34.47 -5.51
C LEU A 10 -22.44 34.94 -4.25
N TYR A 11 -21.32 35.66 -4.42
CA TYR A 11 -20.38 36.00 -3.35
C TYR A 11 -20.38 37.49 -2.96
N GLY A 12 -20.93 38.36 -3.79
CA GLY A 12 -20.84 39.82 -3.66
C GLY A 12 -19.85 40.45 -4.65
N SER A 13 -19.73 41.78 -4.67
CA SER A 13 -18.78 42.50 -5.54
C SER A 13 -17.33 42.08 -5.27
N ILE A 14 -16.54 41.88 -6.32
CA ILE A 14 -15.17 41.34 -6.23
C ILE A 14 -14.20 42.29 -6.90
N ASP A 15 -13.12 42.64 -6.19
CA ASP A 15 -11.97 43.32 -6.78
C ASP A 15 -10.94 42.27 -7.25
N TYR A 16 -11.08 41.85 -8.50
CA TYR A 16 -10.13 40.94 -9.14
C TYR A 16 -8.82 41.68 -9.49
N PRO A 17 -7.61 41.10 -9.24
CA PRO A 17 -7.31 39.77 -8.70
C PRO A 17 -7.05 39.75 -7.18
N ALA A 18 -7.32 40.85 -6.45
CA ALA A 18 -7.02 40.93 -5.03
C ALA A 18 -7.84 39.94 -4.20
N ASP A 19 -9.11 39.78 -4.59
CA ASP A 19 -10.15 39.04 -3.86
C ASP A 19 -10.39 37.62 -4.37
N LEU A 20 -9.80 37.24 -5.51
CA LEU A 20 -10.02 35.93 -6.12
C LEU A 20 -8.73 35.11 -6.18
N LEU A 21 -8.80 33.90 -5.61
CA LEU A 21 -7.78 32.89 -5.77
C LEU A 21 -7.97 32.16 -7.10
N THR A 22 -7.05 32.35 -8.03
CA THR A 22 -7.03 31.65 -9.32
C THR A 22 -6.08 30.46 -9.27
N THR A 23 -6.64 29.28 -8.98
CA THR A 23 -5.96 27.98 -9.04
C THR A 23 -6.60 27.10 -10.10
N PRO A 24 -5.83 26.32 -10.89
CA PRO A 24 -6.41 25.39 -11.84
C PRO A 24 -7.35 24.40 -11.12
N PHE A 25 -8.59 24.29 -11.60
CA PHE A 25 -9.62 23.42 -11.02
C PHE A 25 -9.14 21.97 -10.88
N GLU A 26 -8.33 21.52 -11.83
CA GLU A 26 -7.75 20.17 -11.88
C GLU A 26 -6.92 19.84 -10.63
N VAL A 27 -6.27 20.84 -10.03
CA VAL A 27 -5.51 20.65 -8.78
C VAL A 27 -6.46 20.37 -7.61
N LEU A 28 -7.63 20.99 -7.61
CA LEU A 28 -8.68 20.75 -6.61
C LEU A 28 -9.32 19.37 -6.81
N GLU A 29 -9.68 19.06 -8.06
CA GLU A 29 -10.34 17.82 -8.47
C GLU A 29 -9.49 16.59 -8.12
N TYR A 30 -8.20 16.61 -8.49
CA TYR A 30 -7.31 15.47 -8.31
C TYR A 30 -6.59 15.44 -6.96
N ARG A 31 -6.88 16.37 -6.02
CA ARG A 31 -6.12 16.55 -4.78
C ARG A 31 -5.95 15.26 -3.96
N THR A 32 -7.02 14.46 -3.86
CA THR A 32 -7.08 13.25 -3.05
C THR A 32 -6.24 12.14 -3.67
N ARG A 33 -6.34 11.96 -4.99
CA ARG A 33 -5.56 10.98 -5.76
C ARG A 33 -4.09 11.32 -5.85
N LEU A 34 -3.76 12.62 -5.88
CA LEU A 34 -2.38 13.10 -5.75
C LEU A 34 -1.81 12.90 -4.34
N GLY A 35 -2.64 12.51 -3.37
CA GLY A 35 -2.26 12.35 -1.97
C GLY A 35 -1.87 13.67 -1.32
N LEU A 36 -2.44 14.80 -1.74
CA LEU A 36 -2.18 16.11 -1.16
C LEU A 36 -2.92 16.25 0.18
N THR A 37 -2.20 16.71 1.21
CA THR A 37 -2.85 17.11 2.46
C THR A 37 -3.53 18.47 2.28
N ALA A 38 -4.52 18.79 3.13
CA ALA A 38 -5.18 20.10 3.10
C ALA A 38 -4.18 21.26 3.21
N SER A 39 -3.15 21.11 4.05
CA SER A 39 -2.09 22.11 4.22
C SER A 39 -1.15 22.22 3.03
N GLU A 40 -0.90 21.14 2.30
CA GLU A 40 -0.13 21.17 1.04
C GLU A 40 -0.94 21.83 -0.08
N PHE A 41 -2.22 21.52 -0.17
CA PHE A 41 -3.14 22.16 -1.11
C PHE A 41 -3.24 23.67 -0.85
N GLU A 42 -3.45 24.08 0.41
CA GLU A 42 -3.46 25.49 0.79
C GLU A 42 -2.15 26.21 0.45
N PHE A 43 -1.00 25.54 0.66
CA PHE A 43 0.29 26.08 0.25
C PHE A 43 0.39 26.29 -1.27
N ILE A 44 -0.07 25.33 -2.07
CA ILE A 44 -0.11 25.46 -3.53
C ILE A 44 -0.98 26.67 -3.92
N CYS A 45 -2.18 26.79 -3.34
CA CYS A 45 -3.07 27.92 -3.56
C CYS A 45 -2.39 29.27 -3.29
N TRP A 46 -1.70 29.40 -2.16
CA TRP A 46 -0.95 30.62 -1.84
C TRP A 46 0.11 30.98 -2.88
N ILE A 47 0.83 29.99 -3.42
CA ILE A 47 1.81 30.25 -4.48
C ILE A 47 1.12 30.78 -5.74
N PHE A 48 0.05 30.13 -6.19
CA PHE A 48 -0.70 30.58 -7.37
C PHE A 48 -1.24 32.01 -7.16
N HIS A 49 -1.83 32.29 -6.00
CA HIS A 49 -2.29 33.63 -5.63
C HIS A 49 -1.21 34.70 -5.75
N LEU A 50 -0.03 34.43 -5.18
CA LEU A 50 1.09 35.37 -5.19
C LEU A 50 1.61 35.58 -6.62
N VAL A 51 1.71 34.51 -7.42
CA VAL A 51 2.11 34.63 -8.83
C VAL A 51 1.10 35.45 -9.64
N ASN A 52 -0.21 35.31 -9.38
CA ASN A 52 -1.26 36.10 -10.03
C ASN A 52 -1.26 37.58 -9.60
N LYS A 53 -0.60 37.90 -8.47
CA LYS A 53 -0.29 39.28 -8.04
C LYS A 53 1.08 39.76 -8.53
N ASP A 54 1.65 39.10 -9.55
CA ASP A 54 2.96 39.37 -10.13
C ASP A 54 4.16 39.17 -9.18
N PHE A 55 3.98 38.43 -8.07
CA PHE A 55 5.09 38.02 -7.20
C PHE A 55 5.75 36.74 -7.71
N HIS A 56 6.72 36.87 -8.62
CA HIS A 56 7.50 35.73 -9.12
C HIS A 56 8.59 35.26 -8.14
N GLU A 57 9.09 36.15 -7.28
CA GLU A 57 10.09 35.84 -6.26
C GLU A 57 9.44 35.83 -4.87
N ILE A 58 9.08 34.64 -4.40
CA ILE A 58 8.30 34.47 -3.17
C ILE A 58 9.23 34.09 -2.02
N ARG A 59 9.14 34.80 -0.89
CA ARG A 59 9.86 34.49 0.35
C ARG A 59 8.94 33.80 1.33
N ASP A 60 9.51 33.09 2.30
CA ASP A 60 8.75 32.40 3.35
C ASP A 60 7.80 33.33 4.11
N LYS A 61 8.21 34.59 4.32
CA LYS A 61 7.40 35.62 4.97
C LYS A 61 6.21 36.11 4.14
N ASP A 62 6.22 35.89 2.82
CA ASP A 62 5.17 36.34 1.91
C ASP A 62 3.99 35.32 1.86
N ILE A 63 4.18 34.11 2.40
CA ILE A 63 3.15 33.05 2.46
C ILE A 63 2.65 32.86 3.90
N SER A 64 3.52 32.33 4.77
CA SER A 64 3.19 31.92 6.14
C SER A 64 4.46 31.42 6.84
N ARG A 65 4.58 31.65 8.15
CA ARG A 65 5.74 31.19 8.96
C ARG A 65 5.94 29.67 8.98
N ARG A 66 4.99 28.87 8.49
CA ARG A 66 5.02 27.39 8.55
C ARG A 66 5.15 26.70 7.19
N CYS A 67 5.52 27.40 6.11
CA CYS A 67 5.54 26.85 4.75
C CYS A 67 6.69 25.87 4.42
N THR A 68 7.71 25.77 5.28
CA THR A 68 8.90 24.93 5.05
C THR A 68 8.58 23.43 5.02
N ARG A 69 7.62 22.96 5.81
CA ARG A 69 7.23 21.54 5.86
C ARG A 69 6.52 21.11 4.58
N GLN A 70 5.56 21.90 4.12
CA GLN A 70 4.79 21.65 2.89
C GLN A 70 5.71 21.67 1.68
N ARG A 71 6.62 22.65 1.63
CA ARG A 71 7.65 22.73 0.60
C ARG A 71 8.47 21.44 0.50
N LYS A 72 9.05 20.98 1.63
CA LYS A 72 9.84 19.73 1.65
C LYS A 72 9.01 18.52 1.25
N SER A 73 7.76 18.45 1.69
CA SER A 73 6.85 17.35 1.35
C SER A 73 6.54 17.29 -0.13
N LEU A 74 6.19 18.44 -0.74
CA LEU A 74 5.89 18.54 -2.17
C LEU A 74 7.12 18.27 -3.05
N GLN A 75 8.31 18.65 -2.60
CA GLN A 75 9.58 18.28 -3.25
C GLN A 75 9.82 16.77 -3.17
N ALA A 76 9.59 16.15 -2.02
CA ALA A 76 9.75 14.70 -1.83
C ALA A 76 8.77 13.88 -2.66
N LYS A 77 7.54 14.38 -2.86
CA LYS A 77 6.55 13.80 -3.79
C LYS A 77 6.89 14.04 -5.26
N GLY A 78 7.92 14.82 -5.56
CA GLY A 78 8.34 15.15 -6.93
C GLY A 78 7.45 16.17 -7.64
N TYR A 79 6.46 16.76 -6.96
CA TYR A 79 5.49 17.71 -7.54
C TYR A 79 6.03 19.12 -7.68
N LEU A 80 7.01 19.50 -6.85
CA LEU A 80 7.52 20.86 -6.77
C LEU A 80 9.03 20.91 -7.06
N LYS A 81 9.42 21.76 -8.01
CA LYS A 81 10.80 22.20 -8.21
C LYS A 81 10.96 23.63 -7.72
N ILE A 82 12.14 23.96 -7.18
CA ILE A 82 12.41 25.29 -6.61
C ILE A 82 13.73 25.80 -7.15
N LYS A 83 13.71 27.03 -7.66
CA LYS A 83 14.91 27.77 -8.05
C LYS A 83 15.13 28.92 -7.08
N ILE A 84 16.38 29.14 -6.69
CA ILE A 84 16.74 30.24 -5.81
C ILE A 84 17.06 31.45 -6.69
N ALA A 85 16.24 32.49 -6.61
CA ALA A 85 16.51 33.77 -7.25
C ALA A 85 17.31 34.66 -6.29
N ARG A 86 18.41 35.22 -6.78
CA ARG A 86 19.27 36.12 -6.01
C ARG A 86 19.46 37.42 -6.78
N THR A 87 19.11 38.53 -6.14
CA THR A 87 19.37 39.86 -6.67
C THR A 87 20.64 40.41 -6.03
N TYR A 88 21.58 40.86 -6.86
CA TYR A 88 22.85 41.44 -6.42
C TYR A 88 22.91 42.93 -6.75
N LYS A 89 23.49 43.71 -5.84
CA LYS A 89 23.90 45.09 -6.08
C LYS A 89 25.30 45.26 -5.52
N ASP A 90 26.21 45.85 -6.29
CA ASP A 90 27.60 46.09 -5.88
C ASP A 90 28.30 44.83 -5.33
N LYS A 91 28.12 43.70 -6.03
CA LYS A 91 28.63 42.36 -5.66
C LYS A 91 28.14 41.81 -4.31
N ARG A 92 27.15 42.46 -3.68
CA ARG A 92 26.48 41.99 -2.45
C ARG A 92 25.08 41.49 -2.79
N CYS A 93 24.70 40.35 -2.23
CA CYS A 93 23.34 39.81 -2.37
C CYS A 93 22.39 40.64 -1.51
N ILE A 94 21.40 41.30 -2.13
CA ILE A 94 20.44 42.17 -1.45
C ILE A 94 19.12 41.44 -1.21
N LYS A 95 18.72 40.55 -2.12
CA LYS A 95 17.44 39.85 -2.06
C LYS A 95 17.64 38.39 -2.44
N VAL A 96 17.04 37.51 -1.63
CA VAL A 96 16.91 36.09 -1.93
C VAL A 96 15.42 35.77 -1.96
N GLY A 97 14.96 35.20 -3.06
CA GLY A 97 13.59 34.73 -3.25
C GLY A 97 13.58 33.31 -3.80
N LEU A 98 12.44 32.64 -3.68
CA LEU A 98 12.23 31.32 -4.26
C LEU A 98 11.25 31.44 -5.43
N VAL A 99 11.60 30.81 -6.53
CA VAL A 99 10.73 30.63 -7.70
C VAL A 99 10.25 29.18 -7.67
N TYR A 100 8.94 29.00 -7.62
CA TYR A 100 8.28 27.71 -7.51
C TYR A 100 7.83 27.24 -8.90
N ASP A 101 8.05 25.97 -9.19
CA ASP A 101 7.71 25.34 -10.47
C ASP A 101 6.91 24.06 -10.21
N PHE A 102 5.64 24.08 -10.64
CA PHE A 102 4.66 23.00 -10.50
C PHE A 102 4.41 22.24 -11.81
N THR A 103 5.31 22.34 -12.81
CA THR A 103 5.20 21.57 -14.07
C THR A 103 5.05 20.07 -13.82
N ASN A 104 5.82 19.51 -12.88
CA ASN A 104 5.70 18.09 -12.52
C ASN A 104 4.33 17.73 -11.91
N LEU A 105 3.73 18.63 -11.12
CA LEU A 105 2.37 18.43 -10.60
C LEU A 105 1.36 18.35 -11.74
N LYS A 106 1.48 19.24 -12.73
CA LYS A 106 0.61 19.25 -13.91
C LYS A 106 0.74 17.94 -14.71
N ASN A 107 1.97 17.50 -14.97
CA ASN A 107 2.20 16.23 -15.69
C ASN A 107 1.56 15.05 -14.96
N ARG A 108 1.66 15.00 -13.63
CA ARG A 108 1.02 13.93 -12.84
C ARG A 108 -0.50 13.98 -12.92
N ILE A 109 -1.10 15.18 -12.98
CA ILE A 109 -2.55 15.34 -13.20
C ILE A 109 -2.95 14.85 -14.59
N GLU A 110 -2.16 15.16 -15.62
CA GLU A 110 -2.42 14.69 -16.99
C GLU A 110 -2.38 13.15 -17.07
N GLU A 111 -1.43 12.50 -16.40
CA GLU A 111 -1.40 11.03 -16.26
C GLU A 111 -2.67 10.48 -15.58
N LEU A 112 -3.14 11.10 -14.49
CA LEU A 112 -4.36 10.69 -13.80
C LEU A 112 -5.61 10.86 -14.66
N LYS A 113 -5.67 11.91 -15.48
CA LYS A 113 -6.75 12.12 -16.45
C LYS A 113 -6.77 11.07 -17.54
N GLU A 114 -5.61 10.64 -18.02
CA GLU A 114 -5.52 9.54 -18.98
C GLU A 114 -5.97 8.21 -18.37
N GLU A 115 -5.62 7.95 -17.10
CA GLU A 115 -6.14 6.81 -16.35
C GLU A 115 -7.69 6.87 -16.28
N ASP A 116 -8.27 8.03 -15.98
CA ASP A 116 -9.73 8.18 -15.90
C ASP A 116 -10.42 7.99 -17.25
N LYS A 117 -9.86 8.55 -18.32
CA LYS A 117 -10.38 8.33 -19.67
C LYS A 117 -10.35 6.86 -20.06
N LYS A 118 -9.30 6.13 -19.67
CA LYS A 118 -9.21 4.68 -19.91
C LYS A 118 -10.29 3.92 -19.14
N LEU A 119 -10.58 4.32 -17.90
CA LEU A 119 -11.65 3.74 -17.10
C LEU A 119 -13.04 4.03 -17.70
N GLN A 120 -13.29 5.27 -18.13
CA GLN A 120 -14.55 5.65 -18.79
C GLN A 120 -14.81 4.88 -20.09
N ASN A 121 -13.76 4.50 -20.82
CA ASN A 121 -13.88 3.72 -22.06
C ASN A 121 -14.03 2.20 -21.83
N LEU A 122 -13.82 1.72 -20.60
CA LEU A 122 -13.97 0.29 -20.23
C LEU A 122 -15.38 -0.02 -19.68
N GLU A 123 -16.07 0.98 -19.12
CA GLU A 123 -17.41 0.82 -18.57
C GLU A 123 -18.48 1.14 -19.63
N ALA A 124 -19.19 0.12 -20.11
CA ALA A 124 -20.35 0.32 -20.97
C ALA A 124 -21.42 1.16 -20.23
N PRO A 125 -22.03 2.19 -20.86
CA PRO A 125 -22.92 3.09 -20.17
C PRO A 125 -24.20 2.36 -19.75
N VAL A 126 -24.42 2.18 -18.45
CA VAL A 126 -25.71 1.74 -17.89
C VAL A 126 -26.43 2.98 -17.38
N THR A 127 -27.40 3.45 -18.16
CA THR A 127 -28.38 4.44 -17.71
C THR A 127 -29.30 3.78 -16.68
N VAL A 128 -29.20 4.18 -15.42
CA VAL A 128 -30.15 3.78 -14.38
C VAL A 128 -31.33 4.74 -14.44
N VAL A 129 -32.46 4.28 -14.98
CA VAL A 129 -33.74 4.99 -14.88
C VAL A 129 -34.28 4.76 -13.46
N TYR A 130 -34.36 5.82 -12.66
CA TYR A 130 -35.06 5.78 -11.38
C TYR A 130 -36.54 6.14 -11.62
N ASP A 131 -37.42 5.14 -11.61
CA ASP A 131 -38.86 5.35 -11.52
C ASP A 131 -39.23 5.67 -10.06
N GLU A 132 -39.03 6.92 -9.63
CA GLU A 132 -39.78 7.48 -8.51
C GLU A 132 -40.46 8.79 -8.96
N PRO A 133 -41.76 9.00 -8.64
CA PRO A 133 -42.49 10.17 -9.10
C PRO A 133 -42.00 11.41 -8.36
N SER A 134 -41.34 12.29 -9.10
CA SER A 134 -40.90 13.61 -8.66
C SER A 134 -42.08 14.47 -8.20
N LEU A 135 -41.99 15.03 -6.99
CA LEU A 135 -42.96 15.97 -6.42
C LEU A 135 -42.58 17.45 -6.66
N PHE A 136 -41.41 17.71 -7.28
CA PHE A 136 -40.97 19.05 -7.64
C PHE A 136 -40.22 18.97 -8.99
N ASN A 137 -40.79 19.60 -10.02
CA ASN A 137 -40.18 19.73 -11.34
C ASN A 137 -38.97 20.68 -11.29
N GLU A 138 -37.87 20.23 -10.68
CA GLU A 138 -36.57 20.88 -10.77
C GLU A 138 -35.63 19.93 -11.51
N ASP A 139 -35.00 20.44 -12.56
CA ASP A 139 -33.99 19.73 -13.33
C ASP A 139 -32.87 19.29 -12.38
N ILE A 140 -32.83 18.00 -12.07
CA ILE A 140 -31.81 17.40 -11.23
C ILE A 140 -30.53 17.37 -12.06
N ASP A 141 -29.61 18.29 -11.78
CA ASP A 141 -28.22 18.16 -12.22
C ASP A 141 -27.65 16.86 -11.63
N GLU A 142 -27.50 15.84 -12.47
CA GLU A 142 -26.81 14.58 -12.17
C GLU A 142 -25.33 14.85 -11.83
N LYS A 143 -25.06 15.30 -10.60
CA LYS A 143 -23.73 15.18 -10.03
C LYS A 143 -23.48 13.71 -9.77
N SER A 144 -22.62 13.12 -10.58
CA SER A 144 -22.03 11.81 -10.34
C SER A 144 -21.27 11.84 -9.01
N ILE A 145 -21.97 11.49 -7.93
CA ILE A 145 -21.34 11.13 -6.68
C ILE A 145 -20.70 9.77 -6.96
N TYR A 146 -19.41 9.77 -7.33
CA TYR A 146 -18.64 8.53 -7.47
C TYR A 146 -18.79 7.71 -6.17
N PRO A 147 -19.39 6.51 -6.20
CA PRO A 147 -19.20 5.62 -5.08
C PRO A 147 -17.74 5.15 -5.11
N ALA A 148 -17.12 5.06 -3.93
CA ALA A 148 -15.87 4.32 -3.75
C ALA A 148 -16.04 2.98 -4.45
N LYS A 149 -15.11 2.59 -5.36
CA LYS A 149 -15.07 1.31 -6.10
C LYS A 149 -15.97 0.29 -5.40
N LEU A 150 -17.22 0.20 -5.85
CA LEU A 150 -18.06 -0.90 -5.39
C LEU A 150 -17.38 -2.12 -5.95
N LEU A 151 -17.08 -3.09 -5.10
CA LEU A 151 -16.68 -4.41 -5.56
C LEU A 151 -17.85 -4.92 -6.41
N THR A 152 -17.74 -4.77 -7.73
CA THR A 152 -18.83 -5.08 -8.67
C THR A 152 -18.94 -6.57 -8.94
N ASP A 153 -17.95 -7.35 -8.50
CA ASP A 153 -17.92 -8.79 -8.66
C ASP A 153 -18.33 -9.45 -7.33
N ASP A 154 -19.46 -10.16 -7.33
CA ASP A 154 -19.96 -10.93 -6.18
C ASP A 154 -18.88 -11.84 -5.55
N LYS A 155 -17.95 -12.32 -6.39
CA LYS A 155 -16.81 -13.14 -5.99
C LYS A 155 -15.78 -12.40 -5.15
N GLU A 156 -15.48 -11.13 -5.45
CA GLU A 156 -14.52 -10.35 -4.67
C GLU A 156 -15.10 -9.96 -3.30
N ILE A 157 -16.41 -9.70 -3.24
CA ILE A 157 -17.11 -9.46 -1.96
C ILE A 157 -17.07 -10.72 -1.08
N GLU A 158 -17.31 -11.90 -1.66
CA GLU A 158 -17.24 -13.17 -0.95
C GLU A 158 -15.82 -13.47 -0.43
N GLU A 159 -14.78 -13.22 -1.23
CA GLU A 159 -13.39 -13.40 -0.80
C GLU A 159 -13.02 -12.47 0.35
N ILE A 160 -13.44 -11.20 0.32
CA ILE A 160 -13.20 -10.26 1.43
C ILE A 160 -13.92 -10.72 2.70
N LYS A 161 -15.16 -11.23 2.59
CA LYS A 161 -15.89 -11.80 3.73
C LYS A 161 -15.13 -12.99 4.32
N LEU A 162 -14.66 -13.91 3.48
CA LEU A 162 -13.86 -15.08 3.87
C LEU A 162 -12.53 -14.69 4.53
N GLN A 163 -11.82 -13.70 4.00
CA GLN A 163 -10.58 -13.18 4.58
C GLN A 163 -10.81 -12.59 5.97
N ASN A 164 -11.89 -11.82 6.14
CA ASN A 164 -12.24 -11.24 7.44
C ASN A 164 -12.62 -12.32 8.46
N GLU A 165 -13.41 -13.31 8.04
CA GLU A 165 -13.78 -14.46 8.88
C GLU A 165 -12.54 -15.26 9.33
N PHE A 166 -11.58 -15.49 8.42
CA PHE A 166 -10.31 -16.14 8.72
C PHE A 166 -9.51 -15.37 9.79
N LEU A 167 -9.36 -14.05 9.63
CA LEU A 167 -8.61 -13.22 10.57
C LEU A 167 -9.24 -13.19 11.97
N GLU A 168 -10.57 -13.20 12.05
CA GLU A 168 -11.29 -13.31 13.32
C GLU A 168 -11.05 -14.66 13.99
N LYS A 169 -11.22 -15.76 13.24
CA LYS A 169 -11.00 -17.12 13.75
C LYS A 169 -9.56 -17.33 14.22
N PHE A 170 -8.58 -16.80 13.48
CA PHE A 170 -7.18 -16.80 13.90
C PHE A 170 -6.99 -16.02 15.22
N ASN A 171 -7.59 -14.83 15.34
CA ASN A 171 -7.48 -14.03 16.57
C ASN A 171 -8.08 -14.74 17.79
N ARG A 172 -9.20 -15.45 17.61
CA ARG A 172 -9.81 -16.28 18.67
C ARG A 172 -8.86 -17.41 19.10
N LEU A 173 -8.27 -18.13 18.14
CA LEU A 173 -7.29 -19.18 18.43
C LEU A 173 -6.04 -18.62 19.13
N HIS A 174 -5.55 -17.49 18.65
CA HIS A 174 -4.38 -16.82 19.20
C HIS A 174 -4.62 -16.36 20.65
N LYS A 175 -5.79 -15.78 20.94
CA LYS A 175 -6.21 -15.43 22.31
C LYS A 175 -6.29 -16.67 23.20
N LEU A 176 -6.85 -17.77 22.72
CA LEU A 176 -6.95 -19.01 23.49
C LEU A 176 -5.58 -19.63 23.83
N LEU A 177 -4.59 -19.48 22.96
CA LEU A 177 -3.27 -20.10 23.15
C LEU A 177 -2.27 -19.23 23.89
N LEU A 178 -2.33 -17.90 23.71
CA LEU A 178 -1.32 -16.96 24.23
C LEU A 178 -1.91 -15.87 25.14
N ASN A 179 -3.22 -15.89 25.41
CA ASN A 179 -3.93 -14.90 26.24
C ASN A 179 -3.81 -13.43 25.77
N PHE A 180 -3.49 -13.20 24.50
CA PHE A 180 -3.52 -11.85 23.92
C PHE A 180 -4.10 -11.84 22.50
N GLU A 181 -4.73 -10.73 22.13
CA GLU A 181 -5.31 -10.51 20.79
C GLU A 181 -4.37 -9.65 19.94
N ILE A 182 -4.32 -9.94 18.65
CA ILE A 182 -3.49 -9.18 17.71
C ILE A 182 -4.29 -8.02 17.15
N ASN A 183 -3.78 -6.80 17.36
CA ASN A 183 -4.34 -5.63 16.73
C ASN A 183 -3.78 -5.45 15.31
N TYR A 184 -4.53 -5.93 14.33
CA TYR A 184 -4.14 -5.87 12.91
C TYR A 184 -4.04 -4.45 12.34
N THR A 185 -4.60 -3.42 12.99
CA THR A 185 -4.43 -2.02 12.56
C THR A 185 -3.02 -1.49 12.85
N LYS A 186 -2.41 -1.97 13.93
CA LYS A 186 -1.04 -1.60 14.34
C LYS A 186 0.01 -2.53 13.74
N SER A 187 -0.35 -3.79 13.52
CA SER A 187 0.55 -4.84 13.01
C SER A 187 0.29 -5.18 11.54
N GLY A 188 0.41 -4.19 10.66
CA GLY A 188 0.10 -4.34 9.23
C GLY A 188 0.94 -5.40 8.50
N LEU A 189 2.23 -5.53 8.85
CA LEU A 189 3.10 -6.59 8.30
C LEU A 189 2.62 -7.98 8.68
N TYR A 190 2.21 -8.16 9.94
CA TYR A 190 1.70 -9.43 10.45
C TYR A 190 0.40 -9.84 9.75
N LYS A 191 -0.51 -8.87 9.56
CA LYS A 191 -1.76 -9.06 8.80
C LYS A 191 -1.46 -9.48 7.35
N LYS A 192 -0.52 -8.78 6.68
CA LYS A 192 -0.15 -9.07 5.29
C LYS A 192 0.38 -10.50 5.13
N HIS A 193 1.26 -10.95 6.02
CA HIS A 193 1.81 -12.31 5.95
C HIS A 193 0.75 -13.41 6.11
N LEU A 194 -0.28 -13.19 6.92
CA LEU A 194 -1.40 -14.13 7.05
C LEU A 194 -2.29 -14.15 5.81
N LEU A 195 -2.58 -12.99 5.25
CA LEU A 195 -3.37 -12.88 4.02
C LEU A 195 -2.62 -13.46 2.81
N ASP A 196 -1.32 -13.20 2.67
CA ASP A 196 -0.48 -13.80 1.62
C ASP A 196 -0.50 -15.36 1.67
N ALA A 197 -0.60 -15.93 2.88
CA ALA A 197 -0.74 -17.38 3.06
C ALA A 197 -2.16 -17.87 2.77
N PHE A 198 -3.17 -17.07 3.13
CA PHE A 198 -4.57 -17.36 2.84
C PHE A 198 -4.89 -17.32 1.34
N ASP A 199 -4.33 -16.38 0.60
CA ASP A 199 -4.56 -16.26 -0.84
C ASP A 199 -3.90 -17.42 -1.62
N LYS A 200 -2.85 -18.02 -1.04
CA LYS A 200 -2.14 -19.20 -1.59
C LYS A 200 -2.64 -20.53 -1.02
N ARG A 201 -3.76 -20.52 -0.28
CA ARG A 201 -4.27 -21.72 0.40
C ARG A 201 -4.62 -22.81 -0.62
N ASN A 202 -4.23 -24.04 -0.31
CA ASN A 202 -4.71 -25.23 -1.00
C ASN A 202 -5.93 -25.82 -0.29
N ASN A 203 -6.04 -25.60 1.03
CA ASN A 203 -7.15 -26.07 1.84
C ASN A 203 -8.18 -24.95 2.07
N ASN A 204 -9.42 -25.18 1.64
CA ASN A 204 -10.52 -24.24 1.81
C ASN A 204 -11.23 -24.39 3.17
N ASN A 205 -10.99 -25.46 3.93
CA ASN A 205 -11.61 -25.67 5.24
C ASN A 205 -10.78 -25.04 6.37
N ILE A 206 -11.05 -23.76 6.63
CA ILE A 206 -10.36 -22.95 7.63
C ILE A 206 -10.45 -23.55 9.03
N ASP A 207 -11.59 -24.15 9.41
CA ASP A 207 -11.81 -24.65 10.77
C ASP A 207 -10.98 -25.92 11.05
N GLU A 208 -10.80 -26.78 10.05
CA GLU A 208 -9.91 -27.94 10.16
C GLU A 208 -8.44 -27.52 10.27
N VAL A 209 -8.02 -26.53 9.48
CA VAL A 209 -6.67 -25.96 9.52
C VAL A 209 -6.37 -25.38 10.91
N LEU A 210 -7.28 -24.59 11.47
CA LEU A 210 -7.07 -24.01 12.81
C LEU A 210 -7.07 -25.08 13.91
N ASN A 211 -7.86 -26.15 13.78
CA ASN A 211 -7.86 -27.27 14.72
C ASN A 211 -6.57 -28.09 14.66
N THR A 212 -6.00 -28.32 13.47
CA THR A 212 -4.71 -29.01 13.31
C THR A 212 -3.57 -28.17 13.90
N VAL A 213 -3.59 -26.87 13.67
CA VAL A 213 -2.65 -25.90 14.25
C VAL A 213 -2.72 -25.89 15.77
N LYS A 214 -3.93 -25.90 16.34
CA LYS A 214 -4.12 -25.98 17.80
C LYS A 214 -3.47 -27.24 18.36
N LYS A 215 -3.67 -28.40 17.72
CA LYS A 215 -3.07 -29.67 18.15
C LYS A 215 -1.55 -29.68 18.02
N SER A 216 -0.99 -29.15 16.94
CA SER A 216 0.45 -29.08 16.73
C SER A 216 1.13 -28.09 17.69
N PHE A 217 0.49 -26.95 17.97
CA PHE A 217 1.00 -25.98 18.93
C PHE A 217 1.12 -26.55 20.35
N PHE A 218 0.16 -27.36 20.80
CA PHE A 218 0.25 -28.03 22.11
C PHE A 218 1.36 -29.09 22.18
N LYS A 219 1.82 -29.63 21.05
CA LYS A 219 2.95 -30.57 21.01
C LYS A 219 4.31 -29.87 21.13
N LEU A 220 4.37 -28.56 20.91
CA LEU A 220 5.62 -27.80 21.02
C LEU A 220 6.06 -27.64 22.49
N PRO A 221 7.38 -27.64 22.75
CA PRO A 221 7.93 -27.31 24.06
C PRO A 221 7.54 -25.88 24.45
N ILE A 222 7.35 -25.63 25.75
CA ILE A 222 6.79 -24.37 26.29
C ILE A 222 7.61 -23.15 25.82
N GLU A 223 8.92 -23.29 25.70
CA GLU A 223 9.85 -22.22 25.28
C GLU A 223 9.66 -21.77 23.83
N GLU A 224 9.12 -22.65 22.97
CA GLU A 224 8.87 -22.38 21.56
C GLU A 224 7.46 -21.87 21.28
N ARG A 225 6.58 -21.82 22.28
CA ARG A 225 5.18 -21.38 22.17
C ARG A 225 5.07 -19.87 22.04
N LYS A 226 5.51 -19.35 20.89
CA LYS A 226 5.50 -17.93 20.53
C LYS A 226 4.48 -17.64 19.43
N SER A 227 4.01 -16.40 19.37
CA SER A 227 3.05 -15.93 18.36
C SER A 227 3.52 -16.19 16.91
N LEU A 228 4.81 -15.94 16.64
CA LEU A 228 5.46 -16.24 15.36
C LEU A 228 5.35 -17.73 14.97
N ARG A 229 5.44 -18.65 15.95
CA ARG A 229 5.30 -20.09 15.68
C ARG A 229 3.86 -20.48 15.36
N ILE A 230 2.87 -19.83 15.95
CA ILE A 230 1.46 -20.03 15.57
C ILE A 230 1.25 -19.59 14.12
N GLN A 231 1.83 -18.45 13.73
CA GLN A 231 1.75 -17.95 12.37
C GLN A 231 2.39 -18.91 11.35
N ASP A 232 3.59 -19.42 11.66
CA ASP A 232 4.27 -20.42 10.82
C ASP A 232 3.42 -21.68 10.67
N LEU A 233 2.88 -22.21 11.77
CA LEU A 233 2.04 -23.42 11.75
C LEU A 233 0.78 -23.21 10.92
N VAL A 234 0.12 -22.05 11.01
CA VAL A 234 -1.05 -21.72 10.18
C VAL A 234 -0.66 -21.65 8.71
N LYS A 235 0.46 -21.01 8.39
CA LYS A 235 0.96 -20.95 7.01
C LYS A 235 1.22 -22.35 6.44
N TYR A 236 1.87 -23.22 7.20
CA TYR A 236 2.11 -24.60 6.77
C TYR A 236 0.79 -25.35 6.56
N ALA A 237 -0.12 -25.30 7.53
CA ALA A 237 -1.39 -26.03 7.46
C ALA A 237 -2.35 -25.51 6.37
N LEU A 238 -2.25 -24.23 5.97
CA LEU A 238 -2.99 -23.68 4.81
C LEU A 238 -2.44 -24.15 3.46
N LEU A 239 -1.12 -24.40 3.38
CA LEU A 239 -0.42 -24.81 2.16
C LEU A 239 -0.37 -26.33 1.99
N GLU A 240 -0.47 -27.08 3.08
CA GLU A 240 -0.46 -28.54 3.09
C GLU A 240 -1.69 -29.07 2.35
N THR A 241 -1.47 -29.77 1.23
CA THR A 241 -2.52 -30.54 0.57
C THR A 241 -2.90 -31.70 1.49
N GLN A 242 -4.19 -31.84 1.82
CA GLN A 242 -4.67 -32.99 2.59
C GLN A 242 -4.39 -34.28 1.80
N GLU A 243 -3.24 -34.91 2.02
CA GLU A 243 -3.20 -36.37 1.90
C GLU A 243 -3.99 -36.91 3.10
N PRO A 244 -4.95 -37.82 2.89
CA PRO A 244 -5.73 -38.37 3.98
C PRO A 244 -4.78 -38.98 5.00
N ILE A 245 -5.01 -38.67 6.28
CA ILE A 245 -4.26 -39.20 7.41
C ILE A 245 -4.33 -40.73 7.36
N GLN A 246 -3.35 -41.36 6.72
CA GLN A 246 -3.03 -42.74 6.99
C GLN A 246 -2.28 -42.76 8.31
N ASN A 247 -3.02 -43.01 9.37
CA ASN A 247 -2.46 -43.69 10.53
C ASN A 247 -1.71 -44.92 10.00
N ASN A 248 -0.39 -44.88 10.01
CA ASN A 248 0.44 -46.05 10.24
C ASN A 248 1.89 -45.64 10.52
N ASN A 249 2.35 -46.02 11.71
CA ASN A 249 3.71 -46.47 11.91
C ASN A 249 4.15 -47.30 10.70
N LYS A 250 5.17 -46.83 9.98
CA LYS A 250 6.23 -47.64 9.38
C LYS A 250 7.19 -46.75 8.60
N ASN A 251 8.46 -46.85 8.97
CA ASN A 251 9.62 -46.53 8.15
C ASN A 251 9.32 -46.75 6.66
N LYS A 252 9.51 -45.73 5.81
CA LYS A 252 9.88 -45.94 4.41
C LYS A 252 10.45 -44.67 3.79
N ILE A 253 11.75 -44.77 3.53
CA ILE A 253 12.49 -44.11 2.46
C ILE A 253 11.65 -44.19 1.17
N GLY A 254 11.45 -43.04 0.52
CA GLY A 254 10.74 -42.92 -0.75
C GLY A 254 11.04 -41.59 -1.40
N ALA A 255 12.02 -41.59 -2.30
CA ALA A 255 12.58 -40.43 -2.97
C ALA A 255 11.55 -39.73 -3.87
N ALA A 256 11.31 -38.45 -3.61
CA ALA A 256 10.91 -37.49 -4.64
C ALA A 256 12.19 -36.88 -5.23
N ASN A 257 12.31 -36.89 -6.55
CA ASN A 257 13.47 -36.45 -7.34
C ASN A 257 13.83 -34.98 -7.11
N MET A 258 14.46 -34.65 -5.99
CA MET A 258 15.29 -33.48 -5.85
C MET A 258 16.74 -33.93 -5.97
N SER A 259 17.42 -33.48 -7.04
CA SER A 259 18.85 -33.67 -7.23
C SER A 259 19.57 -33.22 -5.96
N ILE A 260 20.11 -34.18 -5.21
CA ILE A 260 20.94 -33.91 -4.04
C ILE A 260 22.12 -33.05 -4.52
N PRO A 261 22.40 -31.88 -3.90
CA PRO A 261 23.55 -31.08 -4.27
C PRO A 261 24.82 -31.92 -4.16
N LYS A 262 25.67 -31.93 -5.20
CA LYS A 262 26.86 -32.80 -5.38
C LYS A 262 27.95 -32.71 -4.28
N GLY A 263 27.70 -32.00 -3.17
CA GLY A 263 28.55 -31.93 -1.99
C GLY A 263 28.02 -32.67 -0.76
N LEU A 264 26.73 -33.03 -0.72
CA LEU A 264 26.14 -33.66 0.49
C LEU A 264 26.69 -35.08 0.73
N ASP A 265 26.93 -35.82 -0.35
CA ASP A 265 27.49 -37.18 -0.27
C ASP A 265 28.92 -37.19 0.28
N LYS A 266 29.72 -36.18 -0.10
CA LYS A 266 31.07 -35.98 0.42
C LYS A 266 31.04 -35.65 1.92
N LEU A 267 30.03 -34.90 2.36
CA LEU A 267 29.81 -34.56 3.77
C LEU A 267 29.37 -35.77 4.59
N ASN A 268 28.44 -36.59 4.07
CA ASN A 268 28.01 -37.83 4.71
C ASN A 268 29.16 -38.84 4.85
N TYR A 269 30.03 -38.91 3.84
CA TYR A 269 31.23 -39.75 3.90
C TYR A 269 32.20 -39.33 5.00
N LEU A 270 32.48 -38.02 5.14
CA LEU A 270 33.33 -37.50 6.21
C LEU A 270 32.72 -37.72 7.60
N LEU A 271 31.40 -37.54 7.73
CA LEU A 271 30.68 -37.78 8.98
C LEU A 271 30.77 -39.24 9.41
N LYS A 272 30.66 -40.17 8.46
CA LYS A 272 30.79 -41.61 8.72
C LYS A 272 32.19 -41.99 9.22
N ILE A 273 33.24 -41.41 8.65
CA ILE A 273 34.62 -41.66 9.08
C ILE A 273 34.87 -41.11 10.49
N LEU A 274 34.27 -39.97 10.81
CA LEU A 274 34.26 -39.40 12.16
C LEU A 274 33.58 -40.33 13.17
N GLU A 275 32.42 -40.90 12.82
CA GLU A 275 31.69 -41.85 13.67
C GLU A 275 32.45 -43.17 13.85
N GLU A 276 33.22 -43.59 12.86
CA GLU A 276 34.09 -44.77 12.90
C GLU A 276 35.45 -44.50 13.60
N GLY A 277 35.71 -43.27 14.04
CA GLY A 277 36.94 -42.87 14.74
C GLY A 277 38.17 -42.77 13.84
N GLY A 278 37.99 -42.65 12.53
CA GLY A 278 39.06 -42.55 11.53
C GLY A 278 39.66 -41.15 11.40
N ASN A 279 40.78 -41.06 10.67
CA ASN A 279 41.49 -39.80 10.45
C ASN A 279 40.82 -38.95 9.34
N ILE A 280 40.33 -37.78 9.73
CA ILE A 280 39.58 -36.86 8.88
C ILE A 280 40.47 -36.24 7.80
N ASP A 281 41.73 -35.97 8.10
CA ASP A 281 42.65 -35.27 7.19
C ASP A 281 42.98 -36.12 5.96
N GLU A 282 43.12 -37.43 6.13
CA GLU A 282 43.32 -38.39 5.04
C GLU A 282 42.06 -38.55 4.19
N ALA A 283 40.89 -38.64 4.83
CA ALA A 283 39.60 -38.73 4.15
C ALA A 283 39.29 -37.48 3.31
N TYR A 284 39.62 -36.30 3.84
CA TYR A 284 39.47 -35.04 3.13
C TYR A 284 40.41 -34.94 1.93
N ALA A 285 41.67 -35.38 2.08
CA ALA A 285 42.64 -35.41 0.97
C ALA A 285 42.19 -36.31 -0.18
N GLN A 286 41.54 -37.44 0.11
CA GLN A 286 40.97 -38.33 -0.92
C GLN A 286 39.81 -37.68 -1.68
N ILE A 287 39.00 -36.86 -1.01
CA ILE A 287 37.89 -36.12 -1.64
C ILE A 287 38.41 -34.96 -2.49
N ALA A 288 39.49 -34.31 -2.04
CA ALA A 288 40.10 -33.16 -2.70
C ALA A 288 40.89 -33.53 -3.97
N ASN A 289 41.48 -34.73 -4.00
CA ASN A 289 42.21 -35.25 -5.17
C ASN A 289 41.31 -35.97 -6.21
N CYS A 290 40.02 -36.15 -5.92
CA CYS A 290 39.02 -36.62 -6.88
C CYS A 290 38.37 -35.41 -7.59
N SER A 291 39.09 -34.83 -8.56
CA SER A 291 38.58 -33.87 -9.54
C SER A 291 38.46 -34.50 -10.93
#